data_AF-A0A183FV74-F1
#
_entry.id   AF-A0A183FV74-F1
#
_cell.length_a   1.000
_cell.length_b   1.000
_cell.length_c   1.000
_cell.angle_alpha   90.00
_cell.angle_beta   90.00
_cell.angle_gamma   90.00
#
_symmetry.space_group_name_H-M   'P 1'
#
loop_
_entity.id
_entity.type
_entity.pdbx_description
1 polymer ?
#
loop_
_entity_poly.entity_id
_entity_poly.type
_entity_poly.pdbx_seq_one_letter_code
_entity_poly.pdbx_strand_id
1 'polypeptide(L)'
;DAGGEELREKGFGGIYSVGKAGPTQPSFVVLSHLVPEAKEHYALVGKGVVFDTGGMQLKTKTGMPNMKRDMGGAAAVLHAFHTLVSSDFKQNLHLCLCIVENNISPMANKPDDVIKLLSGKTVEINNTDAEGRLILADGVFYARHVLKADVIIDMATLTGAQAYASGKLHAALLTNSEEWERKACIAGRRSGDLVAPLVFCPDLHFPDLKSPIADMRNSNLGKMDGPPSAVAGLFIGAHIDFGEGIKWLHFDIAAPAESGDRGTGYGIALLSYLLGHLTTAPMFKLTDAKDAK
;
A
#
# COMPACT_ATOMS: atom_id res chain seq x y z
N ASP A 1 -9.42 -9.49 -12.26
CA ASP A 1 -9.88 -9.88 -10.92
C ASP A 1 -9.59 -11.35 -10.66
N ALA A 2 -9.53 -11.73 -9.38
CA ALA A 2 -9.48 -13.12 -8.93
C ALA A 2 -10.04 -13.22 -7.49
N GLY A 3 -10.71 -14.32 -7.15
CA GLY A 3 -11.28 -14.53 -5.82
C GLY A 3 -11.10 -15.96 -5.29
N GLY A 4 -10.96 -16.11 -3.97
CA GLY A 4 -10.86 -17.41 -3.31
C GLY A 4 -9.72 -18.28 -3.85
N GLU A 5 -10.03 -19.51 -4.27
CA GLU A 5 -9.05 -20.47 -4.79
C GLU A 5 -8.38 -20.01 -6.10
N GLU A 6 -9.04 -19.17 -6.90
CA GLU A 6 -8.46 -18.63 -8.13
C GLU A 6 -7.19 -17.81 -7.85
N LEU A 7 -7.12 -17.14 -6.69
CA LEU A 7 -5.92 -16.44 -6.25
C LEU A 7 -4.76 -17.43 -6.04
N ARG A 8 -5.02 -18.57 -5.39
CA ARG A 8 -4.01 -19.62 -5.17
C ARG A 8 -3.52 -20.20 -6.49
N GLU A 9 -4.45 -20.51 -7.39
CA GLU A 9 -4.14 -21.09 -8.70
C GLU A 9 -3.34 -20.14 -9.60
N LYS A 10 -3.62 -18.83 -9.53
CA LYS A 10 -2.88 -17.80 -10.27
C LYS A 10 -1.60 -17.32 -9.56
N GLY A 11 -1.28 -17.87 -8.38
CA GLY A 11 -0.03 -17.59 -7.66
C GLY A 11 -0.03 -16.34 -6.78
N PHE A 12 -1.20 -15.76 -6.45
CA PHE A 12 -1.34 -14.65 -5.49
C PHE A 12 -1.20 -15.16 -4.04
N GLY A 13 -0.03 -15.70 -3.70
CA GLY A 13 0.20 -16.36 -2.42
C GLY A 13 0.15 -15.41 -1.22
N GLY A 14 0.46 -14.13 -1.39
CA GLY A 14 0.30 -13.12 -0.32
C GLY A 14 -1.18 -12.89 0.01
N ILE A 15 -1.97 -12.49 -0.99
CA ILE A 15 -3.42 -12.23 -0.82
C ILE A 15 -4.16 -13.48 -0.35
N TYR A 16 -3.93 -14.62 -1.02
CA TYR A 16 -4.58 -15.88 -0.66
C TYR A 16 -4.22 -16.33 0.76
N SER A 17 -2.92 -16.38 1.09
CA SER A 17 -2.50 -16.96 2.36
C SER A 17 -2.93 -16.10 3.56
N VAL A 18 -3.00 -14.77 3.42
CA VAL A 18 -3.56 -13.91 4.46
C VAL A 18 -5.06 -14.14 4.63
N GLY A 19 -5.84 -14.12 3.55
CA GLY A 19 -7.30 -14.13 3.65
C GLY A 19 -7.96 -15.51 3.73
N LYS A 20 -7.24 -16.63 3.51
CA LYS A 20 -7.81 -17.99 3.53
C LYS A 20 -8.48 -18.37 4.86
N ALA A 21 -8.16 -17.68 5.95
CA ALA A 21 -8.76 -17.91 7.27
C ALA A 21 -9.98 -17.03 7.56
N GLY A 22 -10.28 -16.05 6.70
CA GLY A 22 -11.44 -15.19 6.84
C GLY A 22 -12.78 -15.95 6.66
N PRO A 23 -13.87 -15.43 7.24
CA PRO A 23 -15.22 -15.99 7.05
C PRO A 23 -15.73 -15.81 5.62
N THR A 24 -15.16 -14.88 4.87
CA THR A 24 -15.41 -14.62 3.45
C THR A 24 -14.10 -14.75 2.66
N GLN A 25 -14.22 -15.11 1.38
CA GLN A 25 -13.04 -15.39 0.55
C GLN A 25 -12.24 -14.11 0.22
N PRO A 26 -10.89 -14.19 0.19
CA PRO A 26 -10.07 -13.08 -0.28
C PRO A 26 -10.32 -12.77 -1.75
N SER A 27 -10.09 -11.52 -2.15
CA SER A 27 -10.29 -11.05 -3.52
C SER A 27 -9.24 -10.03 -3.95
N PHE A 28 -8.86 -10.08 -5.22
CA PHE A 28 -8.08 -9.05 -5.88
C PHE A 28 -8.93 -8.42 -6.98
N VAL A 29 -9.22 -7.13 -6.84
CA VAL A 29 -10.11 -6.38 -7.75
C VAL A 29 -9.32 -5.34 -8.52
N VAL A 30 -9.54 -5.28 -9.83
CA VAL A 30 -8.88 -4.35 -10.75
C VAL A 30 -9.92 -3.58 -11.54
N LEU A 31 -9.91 -2.26 -11.40
CA LEU A 31 -10.66 -1.35 -12.30
C LEU A 31 -9.67 -0.62 -13.19
N SER A 32 -10.01 -0.42 -14.46
CA SER A 32 -9.13 0.28 -15.41
C SER A 32 -9.90 1.34 -16.17
N HIS A 33 -9.39 2.57 -16.12
CA HIS A 33 -9.73 3.66 -17.02
C HIS A 33 -8.66 3.73 -18.10
N LEU A 34 -9.06 3.45 -19.34
CA LEU A 34 -8.16 3.39 -20.48
C LEU A 34 -8.41 4.56 -21.43
N VAL A 35 -7.34 5.30 -21.74
CA VAL A 35 -7.35 6.40 -22.69
C VAL A 35 -6.54 5.97 -23.92
N PRO A 36 -7.12 5.96 -25.14
CA PRO A 36 -6.45 5.44 -26.34
C PRO A 36 -5.08 6.05 -26.66
N GLU A 37 -4.87 7.33 -26.30
CA GLU A 37 -3.64 8.07 -26.57
C GLU A 37 -2.82 8.33 -25.29
N ALA A 38 -3.06 7.56 -24.22
CA ALA A 38 -2.27 7.65 -23.00
C ALA A 38 -0.79 7.39 -23.29
N LYS A 39 0.07 8.22 -22.70
CA LYS A 39 1.53 8.09 -22.75
C LYS A 39 2.11 7.42 -21.51
N GLU A 40 1.38 7.51 -20.40
CA GLU A 40 1.78 6.99 -19.09
C GLU A 40 0.66 6.13 -18.49
N HIS A 41 1.06 5.14 -17.71
CA HIS A 41 0.20 4.21 -17.00
C HIS A 41 0.37 4.39 -15.49
N TYR A 42 -0.70 4.74 -14.81
CA TYR A 42 -0.74 4.92 -13.36
C TYR A 42 -1.48 3.75 -12.71
N ALA A 43 -0.98 3.28 -11.57
CA ALA A 43 -1.68 2.30 -10.75
C ALA A 43 -1.79 2.80 -9.30
N LEU A 44 -3.01 2.73 -8.77
CA LEU A 44 -3.32 2.95 -7.36
C LEU A 44 -3.57 1.59 -6.71
N VAL A 45 -2.78 1.22 -5.69
CA VAL A 45 -2.87 -0.08 -5.01
C VAL A 45 -3.27 0.13 -3.55
N GLY A 46 -4.33 -0.53 -3.10
CA GLY A 46 -4.89 -0.30 -1.77
C GLY A 46 -4.85 -1.51 -0.85
N LYS A 47 -4.40 -1.33 0.39
CA LYS A 47 -4.58 -2.31 1.48
C LYS A 47 -6.06 -2.38 1.87
N GLY A 48 -6.69 -3.52 1.61
CA GLY A 48 -8.11 -3.78 1.89
C GLY A 48 -8.31 -4.85 2.95
N VAL A 49 -7.64 -4.75 4.10
CA VAL A 49 -7.87 -5.67 5.22
C VAL A 49 -9.17 -5.26 5.92
N VAL A 50 -10.28 -5.94 5.65
CA VAL A 50 -11.61 -5.52 6.11
C VAL A 50 -11.75 -5.63 7.64
N PHE A 51 -11.00 -6.55 8.24
CA PHE A 51 -10.78 -6.64 9.67
C PHE A 51 -9.46 -7.36 9.94
N ASP A 52 -8.74 -6.91 10.97
CA ASP A 52 -7.44 -7.45 11.34
C ASP A 52 -7.42 -7.91 12.80
N THR A 53 -7.47 -9.22 13.02
CA THR A 53 -7.26 -9.81 14.35
C THR A 53 -5.77 -9.90 14.70
N GLY A 54 -4.88 -9.74 13.72
CA GLY A 54 -3.46 -10.10 13.75
C GLY A 54 -3.16 -11.55 13.42
N GLY A 55 -4.18 -12.36 13.13
CA GLY A 55 -4.02 -13.79 12.83
C GLY A 55 -3.54 -14.58 14.06
N MET A 56 -2.68 -15.57 13.85
CA MET A 56 -2.19 -16.45 14.94
C MET A 56 -1.40 -15.69 16.02
N GLN A 57 -0.68 -14.63 15.66
CA GLN A 57 -0.09 -13.66 16.59
C GLN A 57 -1.12 -12.57 16.92
N LEU A 58 -2.15 -13.00 17.64
CA LEU A 58 -3.35 -12.23 17.95
C LEU A 58 -3.04 -10.87 18.60
N LYS A 59 -3.69 -9.82 18.09
CA LYS A 59 -3.67 -8.49 18.72
C LYS A 59 -4.20 -8.57 20.15
N THR A 60 -3.67 -7.70 21.01
CA THR A 60 -4.09 -7.63 22.41
C THR A 60 -5.54 -7.16 22.55
N LYS A 61 -6.13 -7.38 23.73
CA LYS A 61 -7.50 -6.95 24.07
C LYS A 61 -7.79 -5.48 23.72
N THR A 62 -6.81 -4.61 23.86
CA THR A 62 -6.93 -3.17 23.58
C THR A 62 -6.37 -2.76 22.22
N GLY A 63 -5.61 -3.62 21.55
CA GLY A 63 -5.05 -3.37 20.23
C GLY A 63 -5.97 -3.76 19.07
N MET A 64 -6.90 -4.70 19.29
CA MET A 64 -7.84 -5.15 18.25
C MET A 64 -9.02 -4.20 17.97
N PRO A 65 -9.61 -3.50 18.97
CA PRO A 65 -10.59 -2.45 18.67
C PRO A 65 -10.03 -1.46 17.64
N ASN A 66 -10.90 -0.96 16.76
CA ASN A 66 -10.60 -0.10 15.60
C ASN A 66 -10.09 -0.80 14.32
N MET A 67 -9.76 -2.09 14.34
CA MET A 67 -9.23 -2.79 13.16
C MET A 67 -10.21 -2.97 11.99
N LYS A 68 -11.48 -2.59 12.14
CA LYS A 68 -12.40 -2.37 11.00
C LYS A 68 -11.91 -1.27 10.03
N ARG A 69 -10.97 -0.43 10.48
CA ARG A 69 -10.40 0.69 9.71
C ARG A 69 -9.21 0.24 8.86
N ASP A 70 -8.80 -1.01 8.94
CA ASP A 70 -7.58 -1.52 8.29
C ASP A 70 -7.70 -1.72 6.76
N MET A 71 -8.85 -1.33 6.22
CA MET A 71 -9.17 -1.20 4.80
C MET A 71 -9.11 0.26 4.32
N GLY A 72 -8.65 1.19 5.16
CA GLY A 72 -8.62 2.62 4.88
C GLY A 72 -7.80 2.97 3.64
N GLY A 73 -6.69 2.24 3.39
CA GLY A 73 -5.89 2.39 2.19
C GLY A 73 -6.67 2.08 0.90
N ALA A 74 -7.37 0.95 0.86
CA ALA A 74 -8.26 0.57 -0.24
C ALA A 74 -9.41 1.56 -0.44
N ALA A 75 -10.03 2.05 0.64
CA ALA A 75 -11.06 3.06 0.56
C ALA A 75 -10.54 4.37 -0.05
N ALA A 76 -9.36 4.82 0.37
CA ALA A 76 -8.73 6.03 -0.13
C ALA A 76 -8.44 5.96 -1.63
N VAL A 77 -7.79 4.88 -2.10
CA VAL A 77 -7.47 4.74 -3.53
C VAL A 77 -8.71 4.53 -4.40
N LEU A 78 -9.74 3.83 -3.90
CA LEU A 78 -11.00 3.63 -4.62
C LEU A 78 -11.70 4.98 -4.86
N HIS A 79 -11.83 5.80 -3.82
CA HIS A 79 -12.50 7.09 -3.94
C HIS A 79 -11.64 8.12 -4.70
N ALA A 80 -10.31 8.08 -4.57
CA ALA A 80 -9.42 8.87 -5.41
C ALA A 80 -9.52 8.50 -6.90
N PHE A 81 -9.55 7.20 -7.21
CA PHE A 81 -9.76 6.70 -8.58
C PHE A 81 -11.07 7.25 -9.15
N HIS A 82 -12.17 7.11 -8.39
CA HIS A 82 -13.47 7.64 -8.80
C HIS A 82 -13.39 9.16 -9.07
N THR A 83 -12.84 9.96 -8.15
CA THR A 83 -12.72 11.42 -8.31
C THR A 83 -11.88 11.80 -9.54
N LEU A 84 -10.75 11.13 -9.77
CA LEU A 84 -9.88 11.40 -10.91
C LEU A 84 -10.56 11.05 -12.24
N VAL A 85 -11.17 9.86 -12.34
CA VAL A 85 -11.87 9.41 -13.55
C VAL A 85 -13.09 10.29 -13.84
N SER A 86 -13.88 10.64 -12.83
CA SER A 86 -15.00 11.60 -12.97
C SER A 86 -14.54 13.01 -13.36
N SER A 87 -13.27 13.34 -13.13
CA SER A 87 -12.64 14.61 -13.55
C SER A 87 -11.98 14.54 -14.93
N ASP A 88 -12.28 13.48 -15.70
CA ASP A 88 -11.81 13.29 -17.07
C ASP A 88 -10.27 13.19 -17.13
N PHE A 89 -9.74 12.22 -16.39
CA PHE A 89 -8.32 11.86 -16.31
C PHE A 89 -7.75 11.47 -17.68
N LYS A 90 -6.59 12.02 -18.05
CA LYS A 90 -6.05 11.99 -19.42
C LYS A 90 -5.01 10.92 -19.70
N GLN A 91 -4.69 10.08 -18.71
CA GLN A 91 -3.75 8.97 -18.83
C GLN A 91 -4.44 7.65 -18.49
N ASN A 92 -3.76 6.52 -18.68
CA ASN A 92 -4.27 5.24 -18.19
C ASN A 92 -4.19 5.23 -16.66
N LEU A 93 -5.29 4.87 -16.01
CA LEU A 93 -5.36 4.77 -14.56
C LEU A 93 -5.96 3.44 -14.18
N HIS A 94 -5.26 2.72 -13.31
CA HIS A 94 -5.68 1.44 -12.78
C HIS A 94 -5.88 1.54 -11.27
N LEU A 95 -6.91 0.87 -10.76
CA LEU A 95 -7.14 0.66 -9.34
C LEU A 95 -6.95 -0.82 -9.04
N CYS A 96 -6.13 -1.16 -8.06
CA CYS A 96 -5.92 -2.51 -7.57
C CYS A 96 -6.27 -2.59 -6.08
N LEU A 97 -7.32 -3.33 -5.72
CA LEU A 97 -7.74 -3.51 -4.33
C LEU A 97 -7.36 -4.90 -3.84
N CYS A 98 -6.55 -4.97 -2.79
CA CYS A 98 -6.12 -6.22 -2.16
C CYS A 98 -7.04 -6.50 -0.96
N ILE A 99 -8.11 -7.28 -1.16
CA ILE A 99 -9.20 -7.42 -0.19
C ILE A 99 -9.10 -8.75 0.55
N VAL A 100 -8.92 -8.69 1.87
CA VAL A 100 -8.80 -9.86 2.74
C VAL A 100 -9.41 -9.58 4.11
N GLU A 101 -9.71 -10.63 4.87
CA GLU A 101 -9.89 -10.53 6.32
C GLU A 101 -8.78 -11.34 6.99
N ASN A 102 -7.99 -10.71 7.87
CA ASN A 102 -6.95 -11.41 8.63
C ASN A 102 -7.56 -11.95 9.92
N ASN A 103 -7.85 -13.25 9.93
CA ASN A 103 -8.61 -13.90 11.00
C ASN A 103 -7.88 -15.16 11.54
N ILE A 104 -8.34 -15.68 12.67
CA ILE A 104 -7.82 -16.90 13.29
C ILE A 104 -8.67 -18.09 12.89
N SER A 105 -8.00 -19.12 12.37
CA SER A 105 -8.57 -20.45 12.18
C SER A 105 -7.44 -21.49 12.12
N PRO A 106 -7.73 -22.80 12.13
CA PRO A 106 -6.72 -23.82 11.90
C PRO A 106 -5.93 -23.62 10.59
N MET A 107 -6.56 -23.00 9.58
CA MET A 107 -5.95 -22.70 8.28
C MET A 107 -5.18 -21.38 8.25
N ALA A 108 -5.21 -20.56 9.30
CA ALA A 108 -4.49 -19.29 9.34
C ALA A 108 -2.99 -19.48 9.20
N ASN A 109 -2.35 -18.47 8.60
CA ASN A 109 -0.89 -18.34 8.55
C ASN A 109 -0.31 -18.51 9.95
N LYS A 110 0.83 -19.18 10.00
CA LYS A 110 1.58 -19.39 11.23
C LYS A 110 2.92 -18.67 11.10
N PRO A 111 3.49 -18.19 12.21
CA PRO A 111 4.92 -17.95 12.25
C PRO A 111 5.64 -19.21 11.72
N ASP A 112 6.68 -19.01 10.91
CA ASP A 112 7.48 -20.00 10.20
C ASP A 112 6.88 -20.55 8.89
N ASP A 113 5.64 -20.22 8.54
CA ASP A 113 5.11 -20.55 7.21
C ASP A 113 5.97 -19.83 6.14
N VAL A 114 6.43 -20.57 5.13
CA VAL A 114 7.07 -19.99 3.94
C VAL A 114 6.07 -19.99 2.80
N ILE A 115 5.70 -18.80 2.34
CA ILE A 115 4.78 -18.60 1.22
C ILE A 115 5.52 -18.08 -0.01
N LYS A 116 5.00 -18.39 -1.20
CA LYS A 116 5.49 -17.82 -2.46
C LYS A 116 4.52 -16.74 -2.92
N LEU A 117 5.01 -15.51 -3.08
CA LEU A 117 4.20 -14.39 -3.56
C LEU A 117 4.10 -14.42 -5.09
N LEU A 118 3.22 -13.59 -5.65
CA LEU A 118 3.01 -13.46 -7.09
C LEU A 118 4.31 -13.13 -7.84
N SER A 119 5.22 -12.41 -7.19
CA SER A 119 6.56 -12.12 -7.70
C SER A 119 7.47 -13.34 -7.92
N GLY A 120 7.06 -14.51 -7.42
CA GLY A 120 7.89 -15.71 -7.38
C GLY A 120 8.84 -15.78 -6.17
N LYS A 121 9.06 -14.65 -5.47
CA LYS A 121 9.87 -14.60 -4.24
C LYS A 121 9.17 -15.32 -3.08
N THR A 122 9.96 -15.96 -2.24
CA THR A 122 9.54 -16.68 -1.04
C THR A 122 9.67 -15.81 0.21
N VAL A 123 8.68 -15.89 1.10
CA VAL A 123 8.60 -15.09 2.32
C VAL A 123 8.35 -16.00 3.52
N GLU A 124 9.28 -16.00 4.47
CA GLU A 124 9.11 -16.59 5.80
C GLU A 124 8.26 -15.63 6.64
N ILE A 125 7.04 -16.04 6.95
CA ILE A 125 6.15 -15.25 7.81
C ILE A 125 6.64 -15.42 9.24
N ASN A 126 7.16 -14.36 9.85
CA ASN A 126 7.48 -14.36 11.28
C ASN A 126 6.54 -13.46 12.11
N ASN A 127 5.70 -12.68 11.43
CA ASN A 127 4.62 -11.91 12.05
C ASN A 127 3.33 -11.96 11.23
N THR A 128 2.30 -12.65 11.71
CA THR A 128 0.99 -12.72 11.03
C THR A 128 0.19 -11.41 11.10
N ASP A 129 0.58 -10.48 11.96
CA ASP A 129 0.07 -9.09 12.08
C ASP A 129 0.82 -8.10 11.17
N ALA A 130 1.73 -8.61 10.34
CA ALA A 130 2.39 -7.87 9.27
C ALA A 130 1.87 -8.37 7.91
N GLU A 131 0.55 -8.44 7.78
CA GLU A 131 -0.19 -9.00 6.66
C GLU A 131 -0.39 -8.02 5.50
N GLY A 132 -0.62 -6.74 5.80
CA GLY A 132 -0.92 -5.72 4.79
C GLY A 132 0.18 -5.60 3.73
N ARG A 133 1.44 -5.76 4.13
CA ARG A 133 2.58 -5.72 3.21
C ARG A 133 2.64 -6.95 2.29
N LEU A 134 2.15 -8.12 2.74
CA LEU A 134 2.08 -9.34 1.93
C LEU A 134 1.07 -9.19 0.79
N ILE A 135 -0.11 -8.65 1.09
CA ILE A 135 -1.17 -8.48 0.09
C ILE A 135 -0.81 -7.35 -0.89
N LEU A 136 -0.17 -6.28 -0.41
CA LEU A 136 0.30 -5.18 -1.24
C LEU A 136 1.44 -5.60 -2.17
N ALA A 137 2.35 -6.46 -1.71
CA ALA A 137 3.42 -7.00 -2.54
C ALA A 137 2.90 -7.70 -3.81
N ASP A 138 1.86 -8.53 -3.68
CA ASP A 138 1.17 -9.12 -4.83
C ASP A 138 0.52 -8.04 -5.71
N GLY A 139 -0.15 -7.05 -5.10
CA GLY A 139 -0.82 -5.95 -5.80
C GLY A 139 0.14 -5.07 -6.62
N VAL A 140 1.26 -4.64 -6.04
CA VAL A 140 2.26 -3.81 -6.74
C VAL A 140 2.99 -4.62 -7.81
N PHE A 141 3.25 -5.91 -7.57
CA PHE A 141 3.82 -6.78 -8.60
C PHE A 141 2.87 -6.91 -9.79
N TYR A 142 1.58 -7.12 -9.55
CA TYR A 142 0.57 -7.17 -10.60
C TYR A 142 0.52 -5.83 -11.37
N ALA A 143 0.50 -4.70 -10.66
CA ALA A 143 0.50 -3.37 -11.27
C ALA A 143 1.72 -3.16 -12.20
N ARG A 144 2.93 -3.54 -11.77
CA ARG A 144 4.14 -3.42 -12.59
C ARG A 144 4.15 -4.40 -13.76
N HIS A 145 3.95 -5.69 -13.49
CA HIS A 145 4.27 -6.74 -14.47
C HIS A 145 3.11 -7.12 -15.38
N VAL A 146 1.86 -6.94 -14.93
CA VAL A 146 0.66 -7.24 -15.72
C VAL A 146 0.07 -5.97 -16.34
N LEU A 147 -0.10 -4.91 -15.54
CA LEU A 147 -0.69 -3.65 -16.02
C LEU A 147 0.33 -2.70 -16.66
N LYS A 148 1.63 -3.00 -16.53
CA LYS A 148 2.73 -2.20 -17.09
C LYS A 148 2.70 -0.74 -16.62
N ALA A 149 2.36 -0.51 -15.35
CA ALA A 149 2.31 0.82 -14.77
C ALA A 149 3.71 1.46 -14.67
N ASP A 150 3.82 2.70 -15.13
CA ASP A 150 5.01 3.56 -15.04
C ASP A 150 5.11 4.25 -13.67
N VAL A 151 3.96 4.52 -13.05
CA VAL A 151 3.83 5.12 -11.72
C VAL A 151 2.92 4.26 -10.87
N ILE A 152 3.45 3.73 -9.77
CA ILE A 152 2.71 2.91 -8.81
C ILE A 152 2.62 3.67 -7.49
N ILE A 153 1.41 3.91 -7.03
CA ILE A 153 1.13 4.52 -5.74
C ILE A 153 0.36 3.49 -4.91
N ASP A 154 0.96 3.01 -3.83
CA ASP A 154 0.26 2.16 -2.88
C ASP A 154 -0.02 2.89 -1.56
N MET A 155 -1.19 2.62 -0.97
CA MET A 155 -1.67 3.29 0.23
C MET A 155 -2.25 2.29 1.22
N ALA A 156 -1.84 2.44 2.48
CA ALA A 156 -2.13 1.44 3.50
C ALA A 156 -2.17 2.03 4.91
N THR A 157 -3.12 1.57 5.73
CA THR A 157 -3.02 1.66 7.19
C THR A 157 -2.04 0.59 7.67
N LEU A 158 -0.73 0.81 7.50
CA LEU A 158 0.22 -0.30 7.51
C LEU A 158 0.86 -0.55 8.87
N THR A 159 1.34 0.48 9.56
CA THR A 159 2.11 0.29 10.79
C THR A 159 1.71 1.25 11.91
N GLY A 160 1.64 0.74 13.14
CA GLY A 160 1.60 1.60 14.32
C GLY A 160 2.86 2.47 14.46
N ALA A 161 3.98 2.03 13.90
CA ALA A 161 5.25 2.75 13.87
C ALA A 161 5.16 4.09 13.11
N GLN A 162 4.24 4.22 12.15
CA GLN A 162 4.05 5.43 11.36
C GLN A 162 3.80 6.64 12.25
N ALA A 163 2.99 6.49 13.29
CA ALA A 163 2.67 7.57 14.21
C ALA A 163 3.90 8.09 14.98
N TYR A 164 4.92 7.26 15.19
CA TYR A 164 6.16 7.69 15.83
C TYR A 164 7.11 8.39 14.86
N ALA A 165 7.02 8.08 13.56
CA ALA A 165 7.85 8.69 12.53
C ALA A 165 7.30 10.03 12.04
N SER A 166 5.99 10.12 11.75
CA SER A 166 5.36 11.31 11.14
C SER A 166 4.17 11.88 11.92
N GLY A 167 3.87 11.33 13.09
CA GLY A 167 2.75 11.79 13.91
C GLY A 167 1.38 11.35 13.39
N LYS A 168 0.32 11.96 13.92
CA LYS A 168 -1.07 11.56 13.63
C LYS A 168 -1.71 12.25 12.42
N LEU A 169 -1.08 13.30 11.89
CA LEU A 169 -1.65 14.13 10.84
C LEU A 169 -0.93 14.00 9.50
N HIS A 170 0.30 13.50 9.50
CA HIS A 170 1.07 13.31 8.28
C HIS A 170 1.17 11.82 7.94
N ALA A 171 0.76 11.44 6.73
CA ALA A 171 1.14 10.14 6.21
C ALA A 171 2.65 10.04 6.07
N ALA A 172 3.19 8.85 6.29
CA ALA A 172 4.60 8.58 6.08
C ALA A 172 4.80 8.09 4.64
N LEU A 173 5.54 8.86 3.84
CA LEU A 173 5.81 8.55 2.44
C LEU A 173 7.19 7.90 2.29
N LEU A 174 7.26 6.73 1.66
CA LEU A 174 8.49 6.12 1.21
C LEU A 174 8.48 6.08 -0.33
N THR A 175 9.51 6.60 -0.99
CA THR A 175 9.55 6.61 -2.47
C THR A 175 10.98 6.53 -3.00
N ASN A 176 11.13 5.91 -4.18
CA ASN A 176 12.38 5.84 -4.91
C ASN A 176 12.70 7.11 -5.73
N SER A 177 11.91 8.18 -5.60
CA SER A 177 12.00 9.36 -6.46
C SER A 177 11.81 10.65 -5.69
N GLU A 178 12.91 11.38 -5.48
CA GLU A 178 12.93 12.70 -4.81
C GLU A 178 11.95 13.70 -5.44
N GLU A 179 11.82 13.71 -6.77
CA GLU A 179 10.85 14.57 -7.46
C GLU A 179 9.40 14.29 -7.01
N TRP A 180 9.04 13.01 -6.89
CA TRP A 180 7.69 12.58 -6.51
C TRP A 180 7.45 12.75 -5.02
N GLU A 181 8.50 12.62 -4.20
CA GLU A 181 8.47 12.99 -2.78
C GLU A 181 8.06 14.45 -2.60
N ARG A 182 8.76 15.36 -3.29
CA ARG A 182 8.47 16.79 -3.25
C ARG A 182 7.05 17.08 -3.73
N LYS A 183 6.62 16.48 -4.84
CA LYS A 183 5.25 16.62 -5.38
C LYS A 183 4.21 16.17 -4.35
N ALA A 184 4.41 15.03 -3.70
CA ALA A 184 3.50 14.50 -2.69
C ALA A 184 3.40 15.40 -1.45
N CYS A 185 4.53 15.92 -0.95
CA CYS A 185 4.51 16.87 0.17
C CYS A 185 3.83 18.20 -0.19
N ILE A 186 3.99 18.70 -1.43
CA ILE A 186 3.26 19.88 -1.91
C ILE A 186 1.77 19.57 -2.02
N ALA A 187 1.40 18.43 -2.61
CA ALA A 187 0.01 18.00 -2.72
C ALA A 187 -0.66 17.89 -1.35
N GLY A 188 0.02 17.29 -0.37
CA GLY A 188 -0.50 17.15 0.99
C GLY A 188 -0.74 18.48 1.70
N ARG A 189 0.16 19.46 1.52
CA ARG A 189 -0.07 20.83 2.05
C ARG A 189 -1.26 21.54 1.40
N ARG A 190 -1.53 21.27 0.13
CA ARG A 190 -2.64 21.92 -0.60
C ARG A 190 -3.98 21.25 -0.37
N SER A 191 -3.99 19.92 -0.22
CA SER A 191 -5.20 19.17 0.05
C SER A 191 -5.62 19.22 1.51
N GLY A 192 -4.66 19.42 2.43
CA GLY A 192 -4.86 19.25 3.88
C GLY A 192 -4.57 17.83 4.36
N ASP A 193 -4.42 16.87 3.44
CA ASP A 193 -3.97 15.50 3.73
C ASP A 193 -2.43 15.49 3.79
N LEU A 194 -1.87 15.92 4.92
CA LEU A 194 -0.43 16.20 5.05
C LEU A 194 0.45 14.96 4.87
N VAL A 195 1.67 15.14 4.37
CA VAL A 195 2.63 14.06 4.08
C VAL A 195 4.02 14.44 4.59
N ALA A 196 4.71 13.50 5.23
CA ALA A 196 6.11 13.61 5.63
C ALA A 196 6.93 12.42 5.08
N PRO A 197 8.14 12.66 4.55
CA PRO A 197 8.95 11.60 3.97
C PRO A 197 9.61 10.70 5.03
N LEU A 198 9.76 9.43 4.68
CA LEU A 198 10.61 8.44 5.33
C LEU A 198 11.92 8.30 4.56
N VAL A 199 12.95 7.80 5.23
CA VAL A 199 14.25 7.55 4.61
C VAL A 199 14.15 6.35 3.66
N PHE A 200 14.34 6.59 2.36
CA PHE A 200 14.48 5.55 1.34
C PHE A 200 15.94 5.10 1.23
N CYS A 201 16.28 4.00 1.92
CA CYS A 201 17.63 3.42 1.90
C CYS A 201 17.55 1.89 1.84
N PRO A 202 17.16 1.30 0.69
CA PRO A 202 16.98 -0.15 0.57
C PRO A 202 18.24 -0.96 0.92
N ASP A 203 19.41 -0.46 0.53
CA ASP A 203 20.72 -1.07 0.79
C ASP A 203 21.05 -1.20 2.28
N LEU A 204 20.67 -0.21 3.10
CA LEU A 204 20.90 -0.22 4.55
C LEU A 204 19.79 -0.90 5.34
N HIS A 205 18.52 -0.73 4.93
CA HIS A 205 17.37 -1.12 5.75
C HIS A 205 16.73 -2.45 5.32
N PHE A 206 16.85 -2.89 4.07
CA PHE A 206 16.30 -4.19 3.64
C PHE A 206 16.97 -5.41 4.32
N PRO A 207 18.27 -5.39 4.70
CA PRO A 207 18.88 -6.47 5.48
C PRO A 207 18.16 -6.80 6.80
N ASP A 208 17.35 -5.88 7.34
CA ASP A 208 16.50 -6.13 8.52
C ASP A 208 15.50 -7.28 8.29
N LEU A 209 15.15 -7.57 7.03
CA LEU A 209 14.21 -8.62 6.63
C LEU A 209 14.90 -9.91 6.20
N LYS A 210 16.18 -10.11 6.54
CA LYS A 210 16.91 -11.32 6.16
C LYS A 210 16.24 -12.59 6.73
N SER A 211 16.03 -13.57 5.86
CA SER A 211 15.64 -14.94 6.22
C SER A 211 16.80 -15.91 6.01
N PRO A 212 16.96 -16.95 6.86
CA PRO A 212 17.88 -18.05 6.60
C PRO A 212 17.35 -19.10 5.61
N ILE A 213 16.04 -19.11 5.31
CA ILE A 213 15.37 -20.20 4.56
C ILE A 213 14.48 -19.73 3.40
N ALA A 214 14.21 -18.44 3.31
CA ALA A 214 13.43 -17.81 2.24
C ALA A 214 14.19 -16.59 1.69
N ASP A 215 13.65 -15.95 0.65
CA ASP A 215 14.27 -14.73 0.11
C ASP A 215 14.22 -13.57 1.12
N MET A 216 13.18 -13.52 1.95
CA MET A 216 13.03 -12.54 3.03
C MET A 216 12.04 -13.00 4.11
N ARG A 217 12.04 -12.31 5.25
CA ARG A 217 10.96 -12.33 6.25
C ARG A 217 9.98 -11.21 6.00
N ASN A 218 8.75 -11.36 6.47
CA ASN A 218 7.79 -10.26 6.38
C ASN A 218 7.98 -9.18 7.45
N SER A 219 8.69 -9.47 8.55
CA SER A 219 9.00 -8.46 9.56
C SER A 219 10.33 -8.73 10.27
N ASN A 220 10.78 -7.77 11.07
CA ASN A 220 11.80 -7.95 12.08
C ASN A 220 11.18 -7.68 13.46
N LEU A 221 11.16 -8.69 14.33
CA LEU A 221 10.60 -8.59 15.68
C LEU A 221 11.62 -8.10 16.74
N GLY A 222 12.88 -7.99 16.35
CA GLY A 222 13.98 -7.56 17.20
C GLY A 222 14.39 -6.12 16.95
N LYS A 223 15.66 -5.84 17.21
CA LYS A 223 16.28 -4.58 16.80
C LYS A 223 16.46 -4.57 15.28
N MET A 224 16.20 -3.43 14.69
CA MET A 224 16.36 -3.15 13.26
C MET A 224 17.06 -1.81 13.09
N ASP A 225 17.82 -1.66 12.01
CA ASP A 225 18.55 -0.44 11.71
C ASP A 225 17.62 0.60 11.04
N GLY A 226 16.72 0.15 10.17
CA GLY A 226 15.75 1.01 9.50
C GLY A 226 14.56 1.41 10.37
N PRO A 227 13.92 2.56 10.12
CA PRO A 227 12.63 2.89 10.73
C PRO A 227 11.59 1.79 10.41
N PRO A 228 10.83 1.25 11.39
CA PRO A 228 9.95 0.10 11.12
C PRO A 228 8.90 0.33 10.02
N SER A 229 8.41 1.56 9.85
CA SER A 229 7.52 1.93 8.73
C SER A 229 8.24 1.94 7.38
N ALA A 230 9.51 2.37 7.34
CA ALA A 230 10.32 2.30 6.12
C ALA A 230 10.62 0.85 5.75
N VAL A 231 10.98 0.01 6.72
CA VAL A 231 11.20 -1.43 6.51
C VAL A 231 9.93 -2.12 6.01
N ALA A 232 8.75 -1.73 6.53
CA ALA A 232 7.46 -2.23 6.04
C ALA A 232 7.19 -1.86 4.58
N GLY A 233 7.49 -0.62 4.18
CA GLY A 233 7.43 -0.21 2.78
C GLY A 233 8.44 -0.94 1.91
N LEU A 234 9.70 -1.07 2.36
CA LEU A 234 10.75 -1.78 1.64
C LEU A 234 10.42 -3.26 1.39
N PHE A 235 9.69 -3.92 2.30
CA PHE A 235 9.13 -5.25 2.02
C PHE A 235 8.31 -5.24 0.72
N ILE A 236 7.37 -4.29 0.59
CA ILE A 236 6.51 -4.15 -0.60
C ILE A 236 7.38 -3.86 -1.83
N GLY A 237 8.30 -2.90 -1.70
CA GLY A 237 9.24 -2.51 -2.75
C GLY A 237 10.12 -3.66 -3.25
N ALA A 238 10.53 -4.57 -2.36
CA ALA A 238 11.36 -5.71 -2.73
C ALA A 238 10.70 -6.62 -3.78
N HIS A 239 9.38 -6.61 -3.90
CA HIS A 239 8.66 -7.38 -4.91
C HIS A 239 8.63 -6.69 -6.29
N ILE A 240 9.08 -5.44 -6.38
CA ILE A 240 9.19 -4.67 -7.63
C ILE A 240 10.57 -4.01 -7.77
N ASP A 241 11.60 -4.68 -7.26
CA ASP A 241 13.00 -4.24 -7.30
C ASP A 241 13.18 -2.78 -6.81
N PHE A 242 12.48 -2.46 -5.72
CA PHE A 242 12.41 -1.13 -5.10
C PHE A 242 12.03 -0.01 -6.07
N GLY A 243 11.26 -0.34 -7.10
CA GLY A 243 10.79 0.59 -8.12
C GLY A 243 11.80 0.83 -9.25
N GLU A 244 12.82 0.00 -9.43
CA GLU A 244 13.79 0.17 -10.52
C GLU A 244 13.08 0.31 -11.89
N GLY A 245 13.43 1.37 -12.62
CA GLY A 245 12.85 1.68 -13.94
C GLY A 245 11.45 2.31 -13.93
N ILE A 246 10.81 2.46 -12.76
CA ILE A 246 9.49 3.09 -12.60
C ILE A 246 9.49 4.09 -11.43
N LYS A 247 8.37 4.77 -11.21
CA LYS A 247 8.16 5.62 -10.02
C LYS A 247 7.27 4.88 -9.04
N TRP A 248 7.75 4.68 -7.82
CA TRP A 248 7.01 3.98 -6.78
C TRP A 248 6.90 4.84 -5.52
N LEU A 249 5.67 4.98 -5.01
CA LEU A 249 5.33 5.72 -3.81
C LEU A 249 4.51 4.82 -2.88
N HIS A 250 4.99 4.60 -1.68
CA HIS A 250 4.27 3.94 -0.60
C HIS A 250 3.83 4.97 0.44
N PHE A 251 2.53 5.03 0.72
CA PHE A 251 1.95 5.86 1.77
C PHE A 251 1.44 5.01 2.93
N ASP A 252 2.08 5.14 4.11
CA ASP A 252 1.54 4.63 5.37
C ASP A 252 0.64 5.72 6.00
N ILE A 253 -0.65 5.42 6.07
CA ILE A 253 -1.72 6.31 6.52
C ILE A 253 -2.39 5.83 7.81
N ALA A 254 -1.74 4.93 8.57
CA ALA A 254 -2.32 4.28 9.75
C ALA A 254 -3.00 5.27 10.73
N ALA A 255 -2.27 6.27 11.20
CA ALA A 255 -2.79 7.29 12.10
C ALA A 255 -3.68 8.36 11.41
N PRO A 256 -3.30 8.97 10.26
CA PRO A 256 -4.10 10.04 9.67
C PRO A 256 -5.44 9.59 9.08
N ALA A 257 -5.65 8.28 8.87
CA ALA A 257 -6.93 7.73 8.42
C ALA A 257 -8.07 7.86 9.47
N GLU A 258 -7.76 8.22 10.71
CA GLU A 258 -8.73 8.34 11.79
C GLU A 258 -8.53 9.56 12.70
N SER A 259 -9.63 10.04 13.29
CA SER A 259 -9.61 11.05 14.33
C SER A 259 -10.70 10.71 15.36
N GLY A 260 -10.27 10.40 16.58
CA GLY A 260 -11.13 9.82 17.60
C GLY A 260 -11.80 8.54 17.09
N ASP A 261 -13.13 8.51 17.12
CA ASP A 261 -13.91 7.32 16.75
C ASP A 261 -14.35 7.26 15.27
N ARG A 262 -13.88 8.20 14.43
CA ARG A 262 -14.31 8.36 13.03
C ARG A 262 -13.14 8.27 12.05
N GLY A 263 -13.42 7.73 10.86
CA GLY A 263 -12.49 7.84 9.73
C GLY A 263 -12.48 9.27 9.19
N THR A 264 -11.31 9.76 8.79
CA THR A 264 -11.11 11.15 8.30
C THR A 264 -11.43 11.30 6.82
N GLY A 265 -11.40 10.21 6.05
CA GLY A 265 -11.45 10.25 4.59
C GLY A 265 -10.11 10.63 3.94
N TYR A 266 -9.00 10.52 4.68
CA TYR A 266 -7.65 10.82 4.21
C TYR A 266 -7.30 10.08 2.92
N GLY A 267 -6.57 10.75 2.03
CA GLY A 267 -5.94 10.17 0.83
C GLY A 267 -6.66 10.53 -0.45
N ILE A 268 -7.98 10.75 -0.40
CA ILE A 268 -8.80 11.15 -1.56
C ILE A 268 -8.34 12.51 -2.07
N ALA A 269 -8.22 13.49 -1.17
CA ALA A 269 -7.82 14.84 -1.53
C ALA A 269 -6.33 14.88 -1.90
N LEU A 270 -5.46 14.18 -1.16
CA LEU A 270 -4.04 14.04 -1.51
C LEU A 270 -3.83 13.57 -2.95
N LEU A 271 -4.41 12.43 -3.33
CA LEU A 271 -4.22 11.84 -4.66
C LEU A 271 -4.86 12.70 -5.76
N SER A 272 -6.00 13.34 -5.46
CA SER A 272 -6.64 14.29 -6.38
C SER A 272 -5.73 15.49 -6.68
N TYR A 273 -5.03 16.04 -5.69
CA TYR A 273 -4.06 17.12 -5.91
C TYR A 273 -2.76 16.65 -6.55
N LEU A 274 -2.27 15.45 -6.17
CA LEU A 274 -1.02 14.89 -6.71
C LEU A 274 -1.12 14.60 -8.21
N LEU A 275 -2.24 14.00 -8.64
CA LEU A 275 -2.46 13.58 -10.03
C LEU A 275 -3.40 14.49 -10.81
N GLY A 276 -3.99 15.50 -10.17
CA GLY A 276 -5.03 16.33 -10.79
C GLY A 276 -4.56 17.21 -11.95
N HIS A 277 -3.25 17.44 -12.10
CA HIS A 277 -2.66 18.05 -13.30
C HIS A 277 -2.94 17.25 -14.59
N LEU A 278 -3.26 15.96 -14.45
CA LEU A 278 -3.66 15.06 -15.54
C LEU A 278 -5.18 15.02 -15.76
N THR A 279 -5.96 15.88 -15.12
CA THR A 279 -7.42 15.96 -15.28
C THR A 279 -7.83 17.20 -16.08
N THR A 280 -9.12 17.36 -16.38
CA THR A 280 -9.65 18.62 -16.93
C THR A 280 -10.01 19.64 -15.84
N ALA A 281 -10.16 19.22 -14.59
CA ALA A 281 -10.67 20.04 -13.50
C ALA A 281 -9.77 21.26 -13.22
N PRO A 282 -10.26 22.50 -13.37
CA PRO A 282 -9.44 23.71 -13.20
C PRO A 282 -8.83 23.85 -11.81
N MET A 283 -9.53 23.38 -10.77
CA MET A 283 -9.08 23.50 -9.38
C MET A 283 -7.75 22.77 -9.11
N PHE A 284 -7.43 21.71 -9.87
CA PHE A 284 -6.19 20.97 -9.70
C PHE A 284 -5.03 21.50 -10.56
N LYS A 285 -5.30 22.40 -11.51
CA LYS A 285 -4.29 22.94 -12.45
C LYS A 285 -3.57 24.20 -11.98
N LEU A 286 -3.96 24.75 -10.83
CA LEU A 286 -3.73 26.16 -10.50
C LEU A 286 -2.29 26.60 -10.19
N THR A 287 -1.23 25.82 -10.42
CA THR A 287 0.06 26.11 -9.75
C THR A 287 1.38 25.62 -10.38
N ASP A 288 1.47 25.42 -11.70
CA ASP A 288 2.80 25.21 -12.32
C ASP A 288 3.65 26.50 -12.39
N ALA A 289 3.06 27.68 -12.09
CA ALA A 289 3.69 28.96 -12.42
C ALA A 289 4.50 29.65 -11.30
N LYS A 290 4.49 29.18 -10.03
CA LYS A 290 5.12 29.94 -8.93
C LYS A 290 6.01 29.17 -7.93
N ASP A 291 5.95 27.84 -7.89
CA ASP A 291 6.71 27.05 -6.90
C ASP A 291 7.99 26.40 -7.49
N ALA A 292 8.48 26.93 -8.63
CA ALA A 292 9.70 26.52 -9.32
C ALA A 292 10.85 27.54 -9.18
N LYS A 293 10.88 28.32 -8.08
CA LYS A 293 12.01 29.17 -7.71
C LYS A 293 12.52 28.82 -6.32
#